data_AF-A0A3M2DQB7-F1
#
_entry.id   AF-A0A3M2DQB7-F1
#
_cell.length_a   1.000
_cell.length_b   1.000
_cell.length_c   1.000
_cell.angle_alpha   90.00
_cell.angle_beta   90.00
_cell.angle_gamma   90.00
#
_symmetry.space_group_name_H-M   'P 1'
#
loop_
_entity.id
_entity.type
_entity.pdbx_description
1 polymer ?
#
loop_
_entity_poly.entity_id
_entity_poly.type
_entity_poly.pdbx_seq_one_letter_code
_entity_poly.pdbx_strand_id
1 'polypeptide(L)'
;MDPGPDAGTAPQPDADVGGGEPDAEPVNVDPLAEWSGCMNLTNWDASGMATWADKPTEGGTVCSSCHGDGLARFFANTDDTLMFTYNRYETFITGFFTIGTRPDGTVDIVPAYAKLDLKGGGANNHPTFAVGDADPYYQALETFYQLTLQRRQAGLCDPPGFPTPTPNP
;
A
#
# COMPACT_ATOMS: atom_id res chain seq x y z
N MET A 1 79.78 30.09 -8.26
CA MET A 1 80.62 29.20 -7.44
C MET A 1 79.72 28.67 -6.33
N ASP A 2 79.40 27.37 -6.43
CA ASP A 2 79.47 26.34 -5.38
C ASP A 2 78.80 26.58 -3.99
N PRO A 3 78.48 25.51 -3.23
CA PRO A 3 77.21 24.78 -3.23
C PRO A 3 76.57 24.74 -1.81
N GLY A 4 75.56 23.88 -1.60
CA GLY A 4 74.76 23.70 -0.36
C GLY A 4 75.53 23.26 0.90
N PRO A 5 74.86 22.81 1.99
CA PRO A 5 73.98 21.62 1.94
C PRO A 5 72.74 21.57 2.87
N ASP A 6 71.93 20.55 2.57
CA ASP A 6 70.95 19.74 3.30
C ASP A 6 70.59 19.96 4.79
N ALA A 7 69.30 19.71 5.06
CA ALA A 7 68.76 18.63 5.90
C ALA A 7 67.70 19.13 6.90
N GLY A 8 66.45 18.74 6.68
CA GLY A 8 65.36 19.02 7.61
C GLY A 8 64.08 18.25 7.28
N THR A 9 64.14 16.92 7.30
CA THR A 9 62.95 16.05 7.28
C THR A 9 62.32 16.02 8.67
N ALA A 10 61.05 16.42 8.78
CA ALA A 10 60.11 16.01 9.84
C ALA A 10 58.66 16.34 9.40
N PRO A 11 57.64 15.81 10.06
CA PRO A 11 57.01 14.51 9.83
C PRO A 11 55.68 14.64 9.05
N GLN A 12 55.23 13.57 8.40
CA GLN A 12 53.83 13.42 8.00
C GLN A 12 52.96 13.25 9.25
N PRO A 13 51.87 14.03 9.40
CA PRO A 13 50.70 13.58 10.13
C PRO A 13 49.72 12.90 9.17
N ASP A 14 49.34 11.71 9.59
CA ASP A 14 48.41 10.81 8.95
C ASP A 14 46.98 11.35 8.97
N ALA A 15 46.23 10.99 7.92
CA ALA A 15 44.78 10.75 7.88
C ALA A 15 43.84 11.74 8.61
N ASP A 16 43.08 12.49 7.80
CA ASP A 16 41.62 12.49 7.99
C ASP A 16 40.94 12.58 6.62
N VAL A 17 40.94 11.45 5.90
CA VAL A 17 39.99 11.24 4.81
C VAL A 17 38.67 11.04 5.53
N GLY A 18 37.96 12.15 5.77
CA GLY A 18 36.67 12.16 6.44
C GLY A 18 35.81 11.06 5.86
N GLY A 19 35.52 10.07 6.70
CA GLY A 19 34.61 8.99 6.40
C GLY A 19 33.25 9.60 6.14
N GLY A 20 32.96 9.88 4.87
CA GLY A 20 31.58 9.96 4.42
C GLY A 20 30.98 8.63 4.78
N GLU A 21 30.06 8.63 5.75
CA GLU A 21 29.13 7.52 5.93
C GLU A 21 28.66 7.13 4.51
N PRO A 22 28.85 5.87 4.08
CA PRO A 22 28.35 5.46 2.78
C PRO A 22 26.86 5.80 2.76
N ASP A 23 26.46 6.63 1.79
CA ASP A 23 25.06 6.95 1.56
C ASP A 23 24.27 5.64 1.66
N ALA A 24 23.36 5.57 2.64
CA ALA A 24 22.60 4.36 2.89
C ALA A 24 21.99 3.89 1.57
N GLU A 25 22.22 2.64 1.19
CA GLU A 25 21.68 2.12 -0.06
C GLU A 25 20.16 2.35 -0.09
N PRO A 26 19.61 2.79 -1.23
CA PRO A 26 18.17 2.99 -1.34
C PRO A 26 17.46 1.68 -1.01
N VAL A 27 16.72 1.69 0.10
CA VAL A 27 15.90 0.56 0.50
C VAL A 27 14.83 0.41 -0.58
N ASN A 28 14.82 -0.72 -1.29
CA ASN A 28 13.71 -1.10 -2.17
C ASN A 28 12.49 -1.36 -1.27
N VAL A 29 11.69 -0.31 -1.05
CA VAL A 29 10.45 -0.41 -0.29
C VAL A 29 9.39 -1.04 -1.20
N ASP A 30 8.70 -2.06 -0.70
CA ASP A 30 7.52 -2.61 -1.38
C ASP A 30 6.44 -1.51 -1.49
N PRO A 31 6.01 -1.12 -2.70
CA PRO A 31 5.01 -0.07 -2.89
C PRO A 31 3.69 -0.35 -2.17
N LEU A 32 3.30 -1.62 -1.99
CA LEU A 32 2.11 -2.00 -1.23
C LEU A 32 2.33 -1.83 0.28
N ALA A 33 3.55 -2.05 0.78
CA ALA A 33 3.89 -1.80 2.17
C ALA A 33 3.91 -0.30 2.49
N GLU A 34 4.39 0.54 1.56
CA GLU A 34 4.26 2.00 1.67
C GLU A 34 2.79 2.43 1.65
N TRP A 35 2.00 1.91 0.70
CA TRP A 35 0.58 2.21 0.60
C TRP A 35 -0.19 1.84 1.87
N SER A 36 0.11 0.67 2.46
CA SER A 36 -0.43 0.23 3.74
C SER A 36 -0.17 1.24 4.85
N GLY A 37 1.04 1.79 4.94
CA GLY A 37 1.38 2.86 5.89
C GLY A 37 0.65 4.18 5.64
N CYS A 38 0.19 4.43 4.42
CA CYS A 38 -0.59 5.62 4.08
C CYS A 38 -2.08 5.48 4.41
N MET A 39 -2.61 4.25 4.42
CA MET A 39 -4.00 3.96 4.77
C MET A 39 -4.27 4.29 6.25
N ASN A 40 -5.38 4.98 6.52
CA ASN A 40 -5.84 5.21 7.89
C ASN A 40 -7.35 4.95 8.03
N LEU A 41 -7.79 4.69 9.27
CA LEU A 41 -9.19 4.36 9.54
C LEU A 41 -10.11 5.56 9.28
N THR A 42 -9.68 6.78 9.59
CA THR A 42 -10.49 7.99 9.35
C THR A 42 -10.91 8.17 7.89
N ASN A 43 -9.99 7.96 6.94
CA ASN A 43 -10.31 8.07 5.52
C ASN A 43 -11.11 6.85 5.04
N TRP A 44 -10.85 5.68 5.62
CA TRP A 44 -11.61 4.46 5.36
C TRP A 44 -13.09 4.67 5.73
N ASP A 45 -13.37 5.15 6.94
CA ASP A 45 -14.71 5.47 7.42
C ASP A 45 -15.35 6.57 6.55
N ALA A 46 -14.61 7.66 6.29
CA ALA A 46 -15.12 8.80 5.52
C ALA A 46 -15.47 8.45 4.07
N SER A 47 -14.77 7.49 3.48
CA SER A 47 -15.04 7.00 2.13
C SER A 47 -16.19 5.99 2.05
N GLY A 48 -16.62 5.42 3.19
CA GLY A 48 -17.57 4.32 3.23
C GLY A 48 -17.00 3.01 2.68
N MET A 49 -15.68 2.82 2.69
CA MET A 49 -15.03 1.65 2.09
C MET A 49 -15.52 0.31 2.69
N ALA A 50 -15.89 0.32 3.97
CA ALA A 50 -16.47 -0.83 4.67
C ALA A 50 -17.74 -1.39 4.02
N THR A 51 -18.48 -0.55 3.30
CA THR A 51 -19.75 -0.96 2.65
C THR A 51 -19.54 -2.10 1.65
N TRP A 52 -18.33 -2.30 1.12
CA TRP A 52 -18.00 -3.48 0.30
C TRP A 52 -18.36 -4.82 0.97
N ALA A 53 -18.38 -4.90 2.30
CA ALA A 53 -18.85 -6.07 3.03
C ALA A 53 -20.33 -6.42 2.73
N ASP A 54 -21.17 -5.40 2.53
CA ASP A 54 -22.61 -5.52 2.29
C ASP A 54 -22.97 -5.45 0.80
N LYS A 55 -21.97 -5.44 -0.09
CA LYS A 55 -22.20 -5.36 -1.52
C LYS A 55 -23.00 -6.57 -2.00
N PRO A 56 -24.20 -6.37 -2.59
CA PRO A 56 -25.04 -7.47 -3.03
C PRO A 56 -24.47 -8.12 -4.29
N THR A 57 -24.71 -9.42 -4.40
CA THR A 57 -24.41 -10.22 -5.58
C THR A 57 -25.70 -10.76 -6.20
N GLU A 58 -25.62 -11.22 -7.44
CA GLU A 58 -26.69 -11.97 -8.10
C GLU A 58 -26.94 -13.27 -7.32
N GLY A 59 -28.15 -13.41 -6.77
CA GLY A 59 -28.52 -14.51 -5.87
C GLY A 59 -28.87 -14.06 -4.44
N GLY A 60 -28.72 -12.77 -4.11
CA GLY A 60 -29.20 -12.20 -2.85
C GLY A 60 -28.27 -12.41 -1.65
N THR A 61 -27.03 -12.84 -1.88
CA THR A 61 -25.96 -12.84 -0.86
C THR A 61 -25.11 -11.57 -0.96
N VAL A 62 -24.27 -11.33 0.05
CA VAL A 62 -23.35 -10.20 0.12
C VAL A 62 -21.90 -10.68 0.21
N CYS A 63 -20.93 -9.82 -0.11
CA CYS A 63 -19.51 -10.20 -0.07
C CYS A 63 -19.08 -10.81 1.28
N SER A 64 -19.56 -10.26 2.39
CA SER A 64 -19.20 -10.73 3.73
C SER A 64 -19.62 -12.15 4.06
N SER A 65 -20.65 -12.71 3.39
CA SER A 65 -21.06 -14.10 3.63
C SER A 65 -20.01 -15.14 3.20
N CYS A 66 -19.08 -14.74 2.33
CA CYS A 66 -17.98 -15.60 1.89
C CYS A 66 -16.61 -15.06 2.30
N HIS A 67 -16.46 -13.74 2.34
CA HIS A 67 -15.17 -13.07 2.52
C HIS A 67 -14.98 -12.40 3.89
N GLY A 68 -15.93 -12.58 4.83
CA GLY A 68 -15.82 -12.04 6.19
C GLY A 68 -14.55 -12.48 6.92
N ASP A 69 -14.12 -13.72 6.70
CA ASP A 69 -12.91 -14.28 7.33
C ASP A 69 -11.69 -14.30 6.38
N GLY A 70 -11.75 -13.56 5.26
CA GLY A 70 -10.61 -13.46 4.35
C GLY A 70 -10.49 -14.57 3.30
N LEU A 71 -11.56 -15.31 3.00
CA LEU A 71 -11.54 -16.36 1.98
C LEU A 71 -10.96 -15.83 0.67
N ALA A 72 -10.10 -16.65 0.04
CA ALA A 72 -9.45 -16.33 -1.23
C ALA A 72 -8.65 -15.00 -1.21
N ARG A 73 -8.08 -14.64 -0.05
CA ARG A 73 -7.25 -13.43 0.13
C ARG A 73 -8.03 -12.14 -0.17
N PHE A 74 -9.32 -12.13 0.09
CA PHE A 74 -10.19 -10.97 0.02
C PHE A 74 -10.93 -10.87 1.35
N PHE A 75 -10.77 -9.76 2.07
CA PHE A 75 -11.30 -9.58 3.42
C PHE A 75 -12.38 -8.50 3.41
N ALA A 76 -13.64 -8.92 3.52
CA ALA A 76 -14.81 -8.06 3.50
C ALA A 76 -15.71 -8.39 4.69
N ASN A 77 -15.31 -7.90 5.87
CA ASN A 77 -15.97 -8.19 7.14
C ASN A 77 -16.98 -7.09 7.49
N THR A 78 -18.06 -7.44 8.20
CA THR A 78 -19.07 -6.48 8.65
C THR A 78 -18.60 -5.62 9.82
N ASP A 79 -17.55 -6.05 10.54
CA ASP A 79 -16.78 -5.19 11.43
C ASP A 79 -15.82 -4.33 10.61
N ASP A 80 -16.14 -3.04 10.55
CA ASP A 80 -15.42 -2.02 9.79
C ASP A 80 -13.94 -1.93 10.20
N THR A 81 -13.68 -1.84 11.51
CA THR A 81 -12.32 -1.70 12.04
C THR A 81 -11.50 -2.95 11.75
N LEU A 82 -12.12 -4.13 11.85
CA LEU A 82 -11.48 -5.39 11.49
C LEU A 82 -11.19 -5.45 9.98
N MET A 83 -12.14 -5.03 9.14
CA MET A 83 -11.97 -4.99 7.69
C MET A 83 -10.82 -4.06 7.29
N PHE A 84 -10.79 -2.84 7.83
CA PHE A 84 -9.68 -1.91 7.64
C PHE A 84 -8.34 -2.54 8.07
N THR A 85 -8.28 -3.08 9.28
CA THR A 85 -7.05 -3.65 9.86
C THR A 85 -6.47 -4.74 8.96
N TYR A 86 -7.32 -5.67 8.51
CA TYR A 86 -6.88 -6.79 7.69
C TYR A 86 -6.52 -6.36 6.26
N ASN A 87 -7.23 -5.41 5.66
CA ASN A 87 -6.89 -4.90 4.33
C ASN A 87 -5.57 -4.13 4.28
N ARG A 88 -4.92 -3.85 5.42
CA ARG A 88 -3.53 -3.37 5.48
C ARG A 88 -2.48 -4.48 5.44
N TYR A 89 -2.83 -5.73 5.64
CA TYR A 89 -1.87 -6.84 5.54
C TYR A 89 -1.55 -7.17 4.08
N GLU A 90 -0.31 -7.60 3.82
CA GLU A 90 0.18 -8.01 2.50
C GLU A 90 -0.79 -8.97 1.78
N THR A 91 -1.35 -9.91 2.54
CA THR A 91 -2.25 -10.94 2.00
C THR A 91 -3.54 -10.35 1.45
N PHE A 92 -4.10 -9.32 2.08
CA PHE A 92 -5.46 -8.83 1.77
C PHE A 92 -5.48 -7.49 1.04
N ILE A 93 -4.42 -6.68 1.13
CA ILE A 93 -4.36 -5.38 0.44
C ILE A 93 -4.56 -5.50 -1.07
N THR A 94 -4.13 -6.64 -1.64
CA THR A 94 -4.33 -6.98 -3.06
C THR A 94 -5.79 -7.25 -3.43
N GLY A 95 -6.69 -7.30 -2.45
CA GLY A 95 -8.13 -7.36 -2.63
C GLY A 95 -8.67 -6.15 -3.39
N PHE A 96 -8.21 -4.96 -2.99
CA PHE A 96 -8.69 -3.68 -3.49
C PHE A 96 -7.64 -2.85 -4.22
N PHE A 97 -6.36 -3.12 -4.01
CA PHE A 97 -5.26 -2.36 -4.60
C PHE A 97 -4.30 -3.25 -5.36
N THR A 98 -3.61 -2.68 -6.35
CA THR A 98 -2.58 -3.40 -7.10
C THR A 98 -1.57 -2.41 -7.67
N ILE A 99 -0.41 -2.91 -8.11
CA ILE A 99 0.53 -2.11 -8.91
C ILE A 99 -0.02 -2.06 -10.34
N GLY A 100 -0.19 -0.86 -10.87
CA GLY A 100 -0.71 -0.63 -12.21
C GLY A 100 -0.17 0.65 -12.83
N THR A 101 -0.68 0.99 -14.00
CA THR A 101 -0.28 2.21 -14.73
C THR A 101 -1.36 3.28 -14.59
N ARG A 102 -0.99 4.46 -14.12
CA ARG A 102 -1.85 5.64 -14.01
C ARG A 102 -2.12 6.26 -15.40
N PRO A 103 -3.12 7.15 -15.53
CA PRO A 103 -3.42 7.82 -16.81
C PRO A 103 -2.25 8.62 -17.39
N ASP A 104 -1.31 9.08 -16.56
CA ASP A 104 -0.10 9.79 -16.99
C ASP A 104 1.05 8.85 -17.42
N GLY A 105 0.83 7.54 -17.41
CA GLY A 105 1.81 6.52 -17.78
C GLY A 105 2.76 6.09 -16.66
N THR A 106 2.64 6.67 -15.46
CA THR A 106 3.47 6.27 -14.31
C THR A 106 2.99 4.94 -13.71
N VAL A 107 3.93 4.11 -13.22
CA VAL A 107 3.60 2.88 -12.49
C VAL A 107 3.49 3.19 -11.01
N ASP A 108 2.36 2.82 -10.40
CA ASP A 108 2.02 3.19 -9.03
C ASP A 108 0.95 2.23 -8.48
N ILE A 109 0.57 2.40 -7.20
CA ILE A 109 -0.63 1.77 -6.65
C ILE A 109 -1.88 2.40 -7.24
N VAL A 110 -2.78 1.54 -7.70
CA VAL A 110 -4.09 1.88 -8.24
C VAL A 110 -5.15 0.95 -7.64
N PRO A 111 -6.44 1.34 -7.65
CA PRO A 111 -7.51 0.40 -7.34
C PRO A 111 -7.49 -0.80 -8.30
N ALA A 112 -7.77 -1.99 -7.78
CA ALA A 112 -7.74 -3.25 -8.52
C ALA A 112 -9.01 -3.46 -9.38
N TYR A 113 -9.46 -2.43 -10.10
CA TYR A 113 -10.72 -2.45 -10.85
C TYR A 113 -10.80 -3.60 -11.84
N ALA A 114 -9.74 -3.90 -12.60
CA ALA A 114 -9.74 -5.03 -13.53
C ALA A 114 -9.99 -6.38 -12.84
N LYS A 115 -9.47 -6.58 -11.63
CA LYS A 115 -9.74 -7.78 -10.82
C LYS A 115 -11.19 -7.79 -10.34
N LEU A 116 -11.69 -6.66 -9.86
CA LEU A 116 -13.07 -6.53 -9.38
C LEU A 116 -14.08 -6.73 -10.51
N ASP A 117 -13.85 -6.16 -11.70
CA ASP A 117 -14.65 -6.34 -12.90
C ASP A 117 -14.69 -7.81 -13.32
N LEU A 118 -13.52 -8.47 -13.34
CA LEU A 118 -13.43 -9.90 -13.67
C LEU A 118 -14.24 -10.75 -12.68
N LYS A 119 -14.23 -10.41 -11.38
CA LYS A 119 -15.03 -11.09 -10.36
C LYS A 119 -16.52 -10.75 -10.44
N GLY A 120 -16.85 -9.49 -10.70
CA GLY A 120 -18.21 -9.02 -10.94
C GLY A 120 -18.85 -9.66 -12.17
N GLY A 121 -18.06 -10.00 -13.18
CA GLY A 121 -18.47 -10.78 -14.35
C GLY A 121 -18.59 -12.30 -14.11
N GLY A 122 -18.35 -12.78 -12.89
CA GLY A 122 -18.57 -14.17 -12.48
C GLY A 122 -17.36 -15.12 -12.62
N ALA A 123 -16.14 -14.60 -12.79
CA ALA A 123 -14.97 -15.45 -12.98
C ALA A 123 -14.63 -16.32 -11.76
N ASN A 124 -14.22 -17.57 -12.01
CA ASN A 124 -13.93 -18.61 -11.02
C ASN A 124 -15.15 -18.99 -10.17
N ASN A 125 -16.33 -19.12 -10.79
CA ASN A 125 -17.60 -19.43 -10.12
C ASN A 125 -18.00 -18.39 -9.05
N HIS A 126 -17.53 -17.16 -9.17
CA HIS A 126 -17.95 -16.07 -8.29
C HIS A 126 -19.37 -15.64 -8.68
N PRO A 127 -20.28 -15.37 -7.72
CA PRO A 127 -21.55 -14.73 -8.03
C PRO A 127 -21.33 -13.39 -8.75
N THR A 128 -22.16 -13.05 -9.73
CA THR A 128 -21.97 -11.76 -10.43
C THR A 128 -22.32 -10.60 -9.51
N PHE A 129 -21.75 -9.43 -9.75
CA PHE A 129 -22.11 -8.19 -9.06
C PHE A 129 -21.78 -6.99 -9.96
N ALA A 130 -22.51 -5.89 -9.78
CA ALA A 130 -22.26 -4.68 -10.55
C ALA A 130 -20.93 -4.04 -10.15
N VAL A 131 -20.14 -3.60 -11.13
CA VAL A 131 -18.92 -2.82 -10.95
C VAL A 131 -18.91 -1.71 -12.00
N GLY A 132 -18.51 -0.50 -11.61
CA GLY A 132 -18.35 0.64 -12.51
C GLY A 132 -18.73 1.97 -11.86
N ASP A 133 -18.57 3.06 -12.60
CA ASP A 133 -18.63 4.43 -12.06
C ASP A 133 -19.96 4.81 -11.40
N ALA A 134 -21.07 4.15 -11.76
CA ALA A 134 -22.39 4.37 -11.17
C ALA A 134 -22.63 3.57 -9.87
N ASP A 135 -21.74 2.63 -9.55
CA ASP A 135 -21.84 1.76 -8.39
C ASP A 135 -21.28 2.45 -7.13
N PRO A 136 -22.07 2.63 -6.05
CA PRO A 136 -21.61 3.35 -4.86
C PRO A 136 -20.41 2.67 -4.18
N TYR A 137 -20.28 1.34 -4.25
CA TYR A 137 -19.13 0.63 -3.70
C TYR A 137 -17.85 0.93 -4.50
N TYR A 138 -17.95 0.99 -5.82
CA TYR A 138 -16.85 1.45 -6.69
C TYR A 138 -16.41 2.88 -6.33
N GLN A 139 -17.37 3.80 -6.15
CA GLN A 139 -17.10 5.18 -5.75
C GLN A 139 -16.46 5.27 -4.35
N ALA A 140 -16.84 4.40 -3.41
CA ALA A 140 -16.22 4.32 -2.09
C ALA A 140 -14.73 3.92 -2.19
N LEU A 141 -14.40 2.94 -3.04
CA LEU A 141 -13.02 2.54 -3.31
C LEU A 141 -12.21 3.68 -3.96
N GLU A 142 -12.77 4.35 -4.96
CA GLU A 142 -12.12 5.51 -5.58
C GLU A 142 -11.89 6.63 -4.56
N THR A 143 -12.88 6.95 -3.74
CA THR A 143 -12.77 7.99 -2.70
C THR A 143 -11.68 7.64 -1.69
N PHE A 144 -11.65 6.39 -1.21
CA PHE A 144 -10.62 5.94 -0.29
C PHE A 144 -9.22 5.99 -0.90
N TYR A 145 -9.10 5.59 -2.18
CA TYR A 145 -7.86 5.71 -2.94
C TYR A 145 -7.36 7.14 -3.01
N GLN A 146 -8.22 8.10 -3.39
CA GLN A 146 -7.85 9.51 -3.50
C GLN A 146 -7.44 10.10 -2.15
N LEU A 147 -8.18 9.79 -1.07
CA LEU A 147 -7.84 10.24 0.28
C LEU A 147 -6.50 9.66 0.77
N THR A 148 -6.22 8.39 0.45
CA THR A 148 -4.94 7.74 0.79
C THR A 148 -3.79 8.34 -0.03
N LEU A 149 -4.00 8.59 -1.31
CA LEU A 149 -3.04 9.26 -2.19
C LEU A 149 -2.69 10.66 -1.69
N GLN A 150 -3.68 11.43 -1.23
CA GLN A 150 -3.46 12.76 -0.65
C GLN A 150 -2.60 12.69 0.62
N ARG A 151 -2.83 11.70 1.50
CA ARG A 151 -1.96 11.47 2.67
C ARG A 151 -0.51 11.17 2.26
N ARG A 152 -0.32 10.35 1.23
CA ARG A 152 1.00 10.04 0.68
C ARG A 152 1.70 11.28 0.15
N GLN A 153 1.01 12.08 -0.65
CA GLN A 153 1.55 13.33 -1.20
C GLN A 153 1.87 14.38 -0.12
N ALA A 154 1.12 14.37 1.00
CA ALA A 154 1.36 15.25 2.13
C ALA A 154 2.46 14.75 3.09
N GLY A 155 3.06 13.58 2.85
CA GLY A 155 4.06 12.99 3.75
C GLY A 155 3.50 12.58 5.11
N LEU A 156 2.21 12.21 5.16
CA LEU A 156 1.49 11.88 6.39
C LEU A 156 1.35 10.35 6.62
N CYS A 157 2.12 9.54 5.89
CA CYS A 157 2.11 8.09 6.04
C CYS A 157 2.90 7.66 7.27
N ASP A 158 2.48 6.55 7.86
CA ASP A 158 3.30 5.80 8.79
C ASP A 158 4.51 5.20 8.05
N PRO A 159 5.58 4.77 8.75
CA PRO A 159 6.70 4.09 8.13
C PRO A 159 6.23 2.92 7.25
N PRO A 160 6.82 2.72 6.05
CA PRO A 160 6.44 1.63 5.18
C PRO A 160 6.53 0.27 5.88
N GLY A 161 5.46 -0.52 5.76
CA GLY A 161 5.39 -1.82 6.40
C GLY A 161 3.98 -2.36 6.41
N PHE A 162 3.87 -3.68 6.26
CA PHE A 162 2.63 -4.35 6.61
C PHE A 162 2.55 -4.46 8.14
N PRO A 163 1.39 -4.18 8.76
CA PRO A 163 1.27 -4.37 10.18
C PRO A 163 1.54 -5.85 10.50
N THR A 164 2.32 -6.12 11.54
CA THR A 164 2.50 -7.50 12.01
C THR A 164 1.21 -7.94 12.70
N PRO A 165 0.66 -9.12 12.40
CA PRO A 165 -0.45 -9.66 13.18
C PRO A 165 -0.04 -9.68 14.65
N THR A 166 -0.72 -8.94 15.51
CA THR A 166 -0.60 -9.16 16.95
C THR A 166 -1.02 -10.59 17.22
N PRO A 167 -0.21 -11.42 17.90
CA PRO A 167 -0.65 -12.73 18.34
C PRO A 167 -1.94 -12.53 19.13
N ASN A 168 -3.03 -13.19 18.74
CA ASN A 168 -4.23 -13.23 19.56
C ASN A 168 -3.82 -13.75 20.96
N PRO A 169 -4.22 -13.09 22.06
CA PRO A 169 -4.05 -13.66 23.40
C PRO A 169 -4.85 -14.96 23.57
#